data_AF-A0A970RVM9-F1
#
_entry.id   AF-A0A970RVM9-F1
#
_cell.length_a   1.000
_cell.length_b   1.000
_cell.length_c   1.000
_cell.angle_alpha   90.00
_cell.angle_beta   90.00
_cell.angle_gamma   90.00
#
_symmetry.space_group_name_H-M   'P 1'
#
loop_
_entity.id
_entity.type
_entity.pdbx_description
1 polymer ?
#
loop_
_entity_poly.entity_id
_entity_poly.type
_entity_poly.pdbx_seq_one_letter_code
_entity_poly.pdbx_strand_id
1 'polypeptide(L)'
;MKKKFIVVLSIIAIIAVSAAVMAACTDKEEEVRVEKIEIVLAENTVIKVGDKYDSSKFEINATLTDGSKVKVTNTSGIYYDKSGLNLVNGKYSQSGEVTLKIIYLEKYEAELKFTVITA
;
A
#
# COMPACT_ATOMS: atom_id res chain seq x y z
N MET A 1 -18.88 16.95 -35.38
CA MET A 1 -19.42 17.31 -34.05
C MET A 1 -18.39 16.94 -33.00
N LYS A 2 -17.85 17.93 -32.28
CA LYS A 2 -16.89 17.76 -31.18
C LYS A 2 -17.67 17.43 -29.91
N LYS A 3 -17.35 16.34 -29.20
CA LYS A 3 -17.67 16.22 -27.77
C LYS A 3 -16.47 15.61 -27.04
N LYS A 4 -15.80 16.51 -26.33
CA LYS A 4 -14.70 16.26 -25.41
C LYS A 4 -15.27 15.48 -24.22
N PHE A 5 -14.70 14.31 -23.90
CA PHE A 5 -15.02 13.66 -22.63
C PHE A 5 -14.20 14.32 -21.54
N ILE A 6 -14.94 14.90 -20.60
CA ILE A 6 -14.50 15.70 -19.48
C ILE A 6 -13.94 14.78 -18.40
N VAL A 7 -12.80 15.20 -17.85
CA VAL A 7 -12.16 14.69 -16.64
C VAL A 7 -13.15 14.75 -15.47
N VAL A 8 -13.46 13.61 -14.85
CA VAL A 8 -14.20 13.58 -13.58
C VAL A 8 -13.19 13.41 -12.46
N LEU A 9 -12.68 14.55 -11.98
CA LEU A 9 -12.10 14.68 -10.64
C LEU A 9 -13.17 14.28 -9.62
N SER A 10 -13.02 13.11 -9.01
CA SER A 10 -13.85 12.71 -7.87
C SER A 10 -13.10 13.01 -6.58
N ILE A 11 -13.45 14.17 -6.04
CA ILE A 11 -13.11 14.69 -4.71
C ILE A 11 -13.60 13.70 -3.64
N ILE A 12 -12.73 13.34 -2.69
CA ILE A 12 -13.16 13.14 -1.31
C ILE A 12 -12.27 14.03 -0.44
N ALA A 13 -12.91 15.07 0.08
CA ALA A 13 -12.40 16.03 1.01
C ALA A 13 -12.16 15.37 2.38
N ILE A 14 -10.99 15.59 2.97
CA ILE A 14 -10.80 15.48 4.41
C ILE A 14 -10.94 16.91 4.94
N ILE A 15 -12.13 17.26 5.43
CA ILE A 15 -12.34 18.46 6.25
C ILE A 15 -12.22 18.01 7.71
N ALA A 16 -11.18 18.46 8.39
CA ALA A 16 -11.17 18.60 9.83
C ALA A 16 -10.73 20.03 10.16
N VAL A 17 -11.75 20.83 10.41
CA VAL A 17 -11.84 22.13 11.07
C VAL A 17 -10.64 22.49 11.98
N SER A 18 -10.02 23.64 11.71
CA SER A 18 -9.73 24.63 12.75
C SER A 18 -9.80 26.03 12.15
N ALA A 19 -10.81 26.78 12.60
CA ALA A 19 -10.98 28.18 12.29
C ALA A 19 -10.00 29.01 13.13
N ALA A 20 -9.35 29.97 12.48
CA ALA A 20 -8.88 31.25 13.01
C ALA A 20 -8.58 31.31 14.53
N VAL A 21 -7.32 31.13 14.90
CA VAL A 21 -6.73 31.83 16.05
C VAL A 21 -5.65 32.74 15.51
N MET A 22 -5.81 34.03 15.82
CA MET A 22 -4.96 35.12 15.37
C MET A 22 -3.53 34.98 15.91
N ALA A 23 -2.56 35.21 15.01
CA ALA A 23 -1.23 35.79 15.24
C ALA A 23 -0.54 35.52 16.59
N ALA A 24 0.32 34.49 16.64
CA ALA A 24 1.64 34.50 17.30
C ALA A 24 2.32 33.14 17.04
N CYS A 25 3.60 33.16 16.67
CA CYS A 25 4.47 32.01 16.39
C CYS A 25 4.15 31.21 15.11
N THR A 26 4.83 31.57 14.02
CA THR A 26 4.96 30.69 12.85
C THR A 26 5.92 29.55 13.19
N ASP A 27 5.42 28.57 13.93
CA ASP A 27 5.94 27.22 13.79
C ASP A 27 5.45 26.74 12.42
N LYS A 28 6.40 26.39 11.54
CA LYS A 28 6.05 25.81 10.24
C LYS A 28 5.19 24.59 10.51
N GLU A 29 3.91 24.62 10.15
CA GLU A 29 3.06 23.43 10.16
C GLU A 29 3.78 22.38 9.31
N GLU A 30 4.33 21.36 9.96
CA GLU A 30 5.01 20.28 9.29
C GLU A 30 3.91 19.45 8.61
N GLU A 31 3.90 19.49 7.27
CA GLU A 31 2.88 18.77 6.50
C GLU A 31 3.02 17.27 6.77
N VAL A 32 1.98 16.66 7.35
CA VAL A 32 1.95 15.24 7.65
C VAL A 32 1.95 14.46 6.34
N ARG A 33 3.01 13.69 6.10
CA ARG A 33 3.23 12.93 4.85
C ARG A 33 3.67 11.50 5.16
N VAL A 34 3.58 10.62 4.16
CA VAL A 34 4.15 9.27 4.27
C VAL A 34 5.66 9.37 4.40
N GLU A 35 6.20 8.75 5.45
CA GLU A 35 7.65 8.63 5.68
C GLU A 35 8.15 7.27 5.21
N LYS A 36 7.46 6.18 5.62
CA LYS A 36 7.79 4.81 5.25
C LYS A 36 6.55 3.95 5.08
N ILE A 37 6.69 2.82 4.39
CA ILE A 37 5.65 1.79 4.28
C ILE A 37 6.19 0.45 4.81
N GLU A 38 5.27 -0.38 5.30
CA GLU A 38 5.49 -1.74 5.78
C GLU A 38 4.45 -2.64 5.11
N ILE A 39 4.86 -3.82 4.63
CA ILE A 39 3.95 -4.86 4.13
C ILE A 39 4.03 -6.08 5.05
N VAL A 40 2.87 -6.64 5.38
CA VAL A 40 2.73 -7.83 6.23
C VAL A 40 1.70 -8.79 5.64
N LEU A 41 1.78 -10.07 6.03
CA LEU A 41 0.66 -11.00 5.80
C LEU A 41 -0.50 -10.64 6.73
N ALA A 42 -1.73 -10.71 6.20
CA ALA A 42 -2.92 -10.61 7.05
C ALA A 42 -2.96 -11.77 8.06
N GLU A 43 -3.53 -11.53 9.23
CA GLU A 43 -3.60 -12.53 10.31
C GLU A 43 -4.20 -13.86 9.83
N ASN A 44 -3.64 -14.97 10.33
CA ASN A 44 -4.06 -16.33 10.00
C ASN A 44 -3.97 -16.70 8.50
N THR A 45 -3.25 -15.91 7.70
CA THR A 45 -3.03 -16.24 6.29
C THR A 45 -2.02 -17.36 6.13
N VAL A 46 -2.42 -18.39 5.39
CA VAL A 46 -1.54 -19.45 4.90
C VAL A 46 -1.53 -19.40 3.37
N ILE A 47 -0.35 -19.59 2.78
CA ILE A 47 -0.15 -19.64 1.33
C ILE A 47 0.43 -21.01 0.98
N LYS A 48 -0.28 -21.73 0.10
CA LYS A 48 0.07 -23.09 -0.32
C LYS A 48 0.48 -23.14 -1.79
N VAL A 49 1.29 -24.15 -2.14
CA VAL A 49 1.51 -24.51 -3.55
C VAL A 49 0.17 -24.79 -4.22
N GLY A 50 -0.04 -24.20 -5.39
CA GLY A 50 -1.29 -24.28 -6.16
C GLY A 50 -2.28 -23.15 -5.88
N ASP A 51 -2.12 -22.38 -4.79
CA ASP A 51 -2.94 -21.20 -4.52
C ASP A 51 -2.73 -20.16 -5.62
N LYS A 52 -3.81 -19.48 -6.02
CA LYS A 52 -3.72 -18.29 -6.87
C LYS A 52 -3.13 -17.14 -6.06
N TYR A 53 -2.24 -16.35 -6.68
CA TYR A 53 -1.80 -15.10 -6.08
C TYR A 53 -3.01 -14.19 -5.82
N ASP A 54 -3.11 -13.69 -4.58
CA ASP A 54 -4.16 -12.81 -4.12
C ASP A 54 -3.55 -11.69 -3.28
N SER A 55 -3.62 -10.46 -3.78
CA SER A 55 -3.06 -9.30 -3.08
C SER A 55 -3.82 -8.93 -1.81
N SER A 56 -5.06 -9.43 -1.62
CA SER A 56 -5.86 -9.16 -0.41
C SER A 56 -5.33 -9.87 0.83
N LYS A 57 -4.45 -10.87 0.66
CA LYS A 57 -3.73 -11.57 1.73
C LYS A 57 -2.63 -10.72 2.40
N PHE A 58 -2.36 -9.53 1.89
CA PHE A 58 -1.31 -8.64 2.39
C PHE A 58 -1.91 -7.33 2.90
N GLU A 59 -1.40 -6.87 4.03
CA GLU A 59 -1.72 -5.56 4.58
C GLU A 59 -0.54 -4.63 4.41
N ILE A 60 -0.84 -3.37 4.07
CA ILE A 60 0.16 -2.34 3.85
C ILE A 60 -0.14 -1.21 4.83
N ASN A 61 0.86 -0.84 5.62
CA ASN A 61 0.76 0.21 6.61
C ASN A 61 1.78 1.30 6.27
N ALA A 62 1.35 2.55 6.31
CA ALA A 62 2.23 3.70 6.19
C ALA A 62 2.51 4.26 7.59
N THR A 63 3.76 4.62 7.86
CA THR A 63 4.11 5.49 8.98
C THR A 63 4.25 6.91 8.44
N LEU A 64 3.58 7.86 9.08
CA LEU A 64 3.61 9.26 8.71
C LEU A 64 4.72 9.99 9.47
N THR A 65 5.07 11.19 9.01
CA THR A 65 6.11 12.03 9.63
C THR A 65 5.81 12.43 11.07
N ASP A 66 4.53 12.41 11.48
CA ASP A 66 4.11 12.61 12.87
C ASP A 66 4.21 11.33 13.74
N GLY A 67 4.74 10.24 13.18
CA GLY A 67 4.89 8.94 13.83
C GLY A 67 3.63 8.07 13.85
N SER A 68 2.48 8.58 13.38
CA SER A 68 1.26 7.79 13.31
C SER A 68 1.37 6.67 12.27
N LYS A 69 0.71 5.54 12.54
CA LYS A 69 0.60 4.42 11.60
C LYS A 69 -0.82 4.35 11.06
N VAL A 70 -0.96 4.30 9.74
CA VAL A 70 -2.24 4.21 9.05
C VAL A 70 -2.23 3.06 8.05
N LYS A 71 -3.33 2.31 7.97
CA LYS A 71 -3.51 1.28 6.95
C LYS A 71 -3.73 1.94 5.59
N VAL A 72 -2.97 1.51 4.58
CA VAL A 72 -3.12 1.97 3.21
C VAL A 72 -4.34 1.29 2.60
N THR A 73 -5.43 2.05 2.43
CA THR A 73 -6.69 1.56 1.85
C THR A 73 -6.81 1.84 0.36
N ASN A 74 -6.09 2.84 -0.15
CA ASN A 74 -6.06 3.16 -1.58
C ASN A 74 -5.01 2.30 -2.30
N THR A 75 -5.47 1.29 -3.03
CA THR A 75 -4.61 0.35 -3.76
C THR A 75 -4.16 0.87 -5.13
N SER A 76 -4.72 1.97 -5.64
CA SER A 76 -4.42 2.48 -6.99
C SER A 76 -2.97 2.97 -7.14
N GLY A 77 -2.29 3.28 -6.04
CA GLY A 77 -0.89 3.69 -6.04
C GLY A 77 0.10 2.56 -5.73
N ILE A 78 -0.36 1.30 -5.65
CA ILE A 78 0.46 0.16 -5.23
C ILE A 78 0.83 -0.70 -6.43
N TYR A 79 2.12 -0.84 -6.68
CA TYR A 79 2.68 -1.81 -7.61
C TYR A 79 3.25 -3.00 -6.83
N TYR A 80 2.84 -4.21 -7.22
CA TYR A 80 3.34 -5.46 -6.63
C TYR A 80 4.32 -6.11 -7.60
N ASP A 81 5.60 -6.14 -7.23
CA ASP A 81 6.61 -6.90 -7.95
C ASP A 81 6.56 -8.38 -7.53
N LYS A 82 6.03 -9.20 -8.44
CA LYS A 82 5.80 -10.63 -8.23
C LYS A 82 6.95 -11.50 -8.72
N SER A 83 8.05 -10.92 -9.18
CA SER A 83 9.20 -11.65 -9.73
C SER A 83 9.79 -12.66 -8.74
N GLY A 84 9.72 -12.37 -7.44
CA GLY A 84 10.20 -13.25 -6.36
C GLY A 84 9.23 -14.34 -5.91
N LEU A 85 8.04 -14.50 -6.54
CA LEU A 85 6.97 -15.38 -6.06
C LEU A 85 6.87 -16.76 -6.72
N ASN A 86 7.70 -17.08 -7.72
CA ASN A 86 7.69 -18.37 -8.43
C ASN A 86 6.29 -18.79 -8.91
N LEU A 87 5.61 -17.91 -9.65
CA LEU A 87 4.25 -18.15 -10.14
C LEU A 87 4.24 -18.83 -11.51
N VAL A 88 3.42 -19.87 -11.68
CA VAL A 88 3.07 -20.47 -12.98
C VAL A 88 1.57 -20.31 -13.19
N ASN A 89 1.17 -19.67 -14.30
CA ASN A 89 -0.23 -19.34 -14.59
C ASN A 89 -0.93 -18.61 -13.42
N GLY A 90 -0.19 -17.72 -12.74
CA GLY A 90 -0.69 -16.93 -11.60
C GLY A 90 -0.85 -17.71 -10.30
N LYS A 91 -0.35 -18.95 -10.22
CA LYS A 91 -0.38 -19.79 -9.01
C LYS A 91 1.01 -20.06 -8.47
N TYR A 92 1.16 -20.16 -7.16
CA TYR A 92 2.41 -20.55 -6.52
C TYR A 92 2.81 -21.96 -6.96
N SER A 93 4.00 -22.10 -7.56
CA SER A 93 4.43 -23.37 -8.16
C SER A 93 5.39 -24.18 -7.29
N GLN A 94 6.01 -23.56 -6.28
CA GLN A 94 7.02 -24.18 -5.42
C GLN A 94 6.82 -23.75 -3.97
N SER A 95 7.12 -24.66 -3.04
CA SER A 95 7.21 -24.35 -1.61
C SER A 95 8.56 -23.75 -1.27
N GLY A 96 8.62 -22.92 -0.23
CA GLY A 96 9.85 -22.29 0.25
C GLY A 96 9.64 -20.83 0.63
N GLU A 97 10.72 -20.18 1.06
CA GLU A 97 10.73 -18.72 1.27
C GLU A 97 10.64 -18.00 -0.08
N VAL A 98 9.74 -17.04 -0.17
CA VAL A 98 9.58 -16.13 -1.30
C VAL A 98 9.59 -14.70 -0.81
N THR A 99 9.91 -13.77 -1.69
CA THR A 99 9.93 -12.33 -1.39
C THR A 99 8.94 -11.60 -2.30
N LEU A 100 8.01 -10.86 -1.70
CA LEU A 100 7.15 -9.90 -2.40
C LEU A 100 7.71 -8.50 -2.15
N LYS A 101 7.96 -7.76 -3.23
CA LYS A 101 8.27 -6.32 -3.12
C LYS A 101 7.06 -5.51 -3.54
N ILE A 102 6.85 -4.39 -2.86
CA ILE A 102 5.84 -3.40 -3.24
C ILE A 102 6.46 -2.03 -3.40
N ILE A 103 5.88 -1.26 -4.32
CA ILE A 103 6.18 0.15 -4.52
C ILE A 103 4.88 0.92 -4.35
N TYR A 104 4.86 1.90 -3.46
CA TYR A 104 3.72 2.79 -3.22
C TYR A 104 4.04 4.21 -3.69
N LEU A 105 3.13 4.80 -4.47
CA LEU A 105 3.25 6.15 -5.03
C LEU A 105 4.58 6.37 -5.78
N GLU A 106 5.08 5.32 -6.45
CA GLU A 106 6.32 5.33 -7.23
C GLU A 106 7.59 5.76 -6.44
N LYS A 107 7.52 5.78 -5.11
CA LYS A 107 8.57 6.35 -4.26
C LYS A 107 8.92 5.47 -3.07
N TYR A 108 7.92 4.87 -2.43
CA TYR A 108 8.12 4.14 -1.18
C TYR A 108 8.15 2.65 -1.46
N GLU A 109 9.21 1.97 -1.02
CA GLU A 109 9.39 0.55 -1.24
C GLU A 109 9.32 -0.21 0.08
N ALA A 110 8.79 -1.43 0.01
CA ALA A 110 8.91 -2.40 1.09
C ALA A 110 8.95 -3.82 0.56
N GLU A 111 9.56 -4.71 1.35
CA GLU A 111 9.68 -6.13 1.05
C GLU A 111 9.06 -6.96 2.16
N LEU A 112 8.37 -8.03 1.77
CA LEU A 112 7.86 -9.05 2.67
C LEU A 112 8.42 -10.40 2.27
N LYS A 113 9.10 -11.04 3.22
CA LYS A 113 9.48 -12.45 3.14
C LYS A 113 8.42 -13.32 3.81
N PHE A 114 7.98 -14.36 3.13
CA PHE A 114 7.05 -15.33 3.68
C PHE A 114 7.25 -16.72 3.09
N THR A 115 6.70 -17.74 3.73
CA THR A 115 6.84 -19.13 3.32
C THR A 115 5.60 -19.61 2.58
N VAL A 116 5.80 -20.20 1.40
CA VAL A 116 4.80 -21.03 0.72
C VAL A 116 4.99 -22.46 1.19
N ILE A 117 3.93 -23.10 1.70
CA ILE A 117 3.98 -24.49 2.17
C ILE A 117 3.35 -25.45 1.17
N THR A 118 3.63 -26.74 1.29
CA THR A 118 2.91 -27.77 0.54
C THR A 118 1.44 -27.85 0.97
N ALA A 119 0.58 -28.34 0.08
CA ALA A 119 -0.85 -28.45 0.32
C ALA A 119 -1.21 -29.37 1.50
#